data_AF-A0A1G0H691-F1
#
_entry.id   AF-A0A1G0H691-F1
#
_cell.length_a   1.000
_cell.length_b   1.000
_cell.length_c   1.000
_cell.angle_alpha   90.00
_cell.angle_beta   90.00
_cell.angle_gamma   90.00
#
_symmetry.space_group_name_H-M   'P 1'
#
loop_
_entity.id
_entity.type
_entity.pdbx_description
1 polymer ?
#
loop_
_entity_poly.entity_id
_entity_poly.type
_entity_poly.pdbx_seq_one_letter_code
_entity_poly.pdbx_strand_id
1 'polypeptide(L)'
;MASSRPTSLGELDILPRDTIEVICSFCSPGTLGLFARASRGAEEASALIRLLVAAVNAEPESYQQADATRLAAIAILKRHPELLFVTERVTDHFGRKIEATPYQLLLGAGDTWALKQVHASIIPCIENGNAIAEAQFKTQFPHCPWPPTSDMSEEALYDDRNRVQIAQVIAQLKVIVTTISADPCTNGQATLDETTKAVADLCQIFAPKEGEVIQTGLHFPLGIMKEIYKVYDTQFDPWSGAQLAFFSRAVIGAAEAALTAVDGQCCKNGLGNLDMEKGPDRRDGLFCPRPRGIPPALAPLTNKLGRTMFVDPSNGDSCALSSSLGVFDWYNKSWVARSALWIATWASGWRQGSCLRGLGGVAWTTYGEQKQRRTGTILCDHASKRQHTVPR
;
A
#
# COMPACT_ATOMS: atom_id res chain seq x y z
N MET A 1 -5.64 1.04 39.03
CA MET A 1 -6.88 1.79 39.31
C MET A 1 -7.90 1.41 38.24
N ALA A 2 -8.99 0.73 38.61
CA ALA A 2 -10.04 0.37 37.66
C ALA A 2 -10.76 1.64 37.21
N SER A 3 -10.60 1.98 35.93
CA SER A 3 -11.28 3.11 35.29
C SER A 3 -12.78 2.87 35.32
N SER A 4 -13.53 3.70 36.05
CA SER A 4 -14.98 3.67 36.21
C SER A 4 -15.69 4.21 34.96
N ARG A 5 -15.41 3.63 33.78
CA ARG A 5 -16.15 3.98 32.58
C ARG A 5 -17.59 3.45 32.67
N PRO A 6 -18.59 4.24 32.24
CA PRO A 6 -19.96 3.76 32.13
C PRO A 6 -20.01 2.48 31.28
N THR A 7 -20.89 1.53 31.61
CA THR A 7 -21.14 0.34 30.80
C THR A 7 -22.18 0.60 29.71
N SER A 8 -23.16 1.47 29.99
CA SER A 8 -24.25 1.88 29.09
C SER A 8 -23.76 2.70 27.88
N LEU A 9 -24.44 2.57 26.73
CA LEU A 9 -24.27 3.44 25.56
C LEU A 9 -25.04 4.78 25.67
N GLY A 10 -25.72 5.00 26.80
CA GLY A 10 -26.64 6.11 27.01
C GLY A 10 -27.91 5.91 26.19
N GLU A 11 -28.36 6.96 25.51
CA GLU A 11 -29.58 6.94 24.70
C GLU A 11 -29.51 5.97 23.51
N LEU A 12 -28.32 5.52 23.11
CA LEU A 12 -28.16 4.53 22.04
C LEU A 12 -28.50 3.11 22.49
N ASP A 13 -28.63 2.84 23.81
CA ASP A 13 -29.04 1.51 24.32
C ASP A 13 -30.45 1.11 23.84
N ILE A 14 -31.26 2.07 23.38
CA ILE A 14 -32.60 1.80 22.83
C ILE A 14 -32.58 1.26 21.41
N LEU A 15 -31.45 1.39 20.70
CA LEU A 15 -31.32 0.98 19.31
C LEU A 15 -30.86 -0.48 19.23
N PRO A 16 -31.36 -1.26 18.26
CA PRO A 16 -30.81 -2.57 17.95
C PRO A 16 -29.32 -2.47 17.60
N ARG A 17 -28.54 -3.50 17.97
CA ARG A 17 -27.10 -3.57 17.70
C ARG A 17 -26.76 -3.31 16.24
N ASP A 18 -27.47 -3.95 15.32
CA ASP A 18 -27.27 -3.81 13.88
C ASP A 18 -27.47 -2.36 13.41
N THR A 19 -28.38 -1.61 14.04
CA THR A 19 -28.59 -0.18 13.73
C THR A 19 -27.41 0.66 14.18
N ILE A 20 -26.84 0.36 15.35
CA ILE A 20 -25.65 1.04 15.87
C ILE A 20 -24.44 0.77 14.99
N GLU A 21 -24.28 -0.47 14.51
CA GLU A 21 -23.24 -0.85 13.58
C GLU A 21 -23.37 -0.11 12.25
N VAL A 22 -24.59 0.01 11.70
CA VAL A 22 -24.85 0.84 10.52
C VAL A 22 -24.49 2.31 10.76
N ILE A 23 -24.88 2.91 11.88
CA ILE A 23 -24.50 4.30 12.23
C ILE A 23 -22.98 4.45 12.30
N CYS A 24 -22.31 3.50 12.96
CA CYS A 24 -20.86 3.50 13.10
C CYS A 24 -20.15 3.37 11.74
N SER A 25 -20.73 2.65 10.77
CA SER A 25 -20.15 2.51 9.42
C SER A 25 -20.05 3.84 8.65
N PHE A 26 -20.90 4.83 8.99
CA PHE A 26 -20.85 6.18 8.41
C PHE A 26 -19.87 7.11 9.13
N CYS A 27 -19.28 6.69 10.25
CA CYS A 27 -18.39 7.51 11.06
C CYS A 27 -16.94 7.39 10.61
N SER A 28 -16.19 8.49 10.67
CA SER A 28 -14.74 8.44 10.44
C SER A 28 -14.02 7.62 11.51
N PRO A 29 -12.83 7.05 11.22
CA PRO A 29 -12.05 6.27 12.21
C PRO A 29 -11.75 7.09 13.47
N GLY A 30 -11.41 8.37 13.31
CA GLY A 30 -11.19 9.29 14.43
C GLY A 30 -12.44 9.50 15.28
N THR A 31 -13.62 9.63 14.65
CA THR A 31 -14.91 9.74 15.35
C THR A 31 -15.21 8.47 16.14
N LEU A 32 -15.03 7.30 15.54
CA LEU A 32 -15.23 6.00 16.21
C LEU A 32 -14.27 5.82 17.38
N GLY A 33 -13.02 6.28 17.25
CA GLY A 33 -12.05 6.28 18.33
C GLY A 33 -12.45 7.17 19.52
N LEU A 34 -13.12 8.29 19.27
CA LEU A 34 -13.69 9.15 20.33
C LEU A 34 -14.93 8.51 20.94
N PHE A 35 -15.82 7.94 20.12
CA PHE A 35 -17.02 7.25 20.56
C PHE A 35 -16.68 6.09 21.51
N ALA A 36 -15.70 5.25 21.16
CA ALA A 36 -15.22 4.15 21.97
C ALA A 36 -14.63 4.57 23.34
N ARG A 37 -14.37 5.85 23.57
CA ARG A 37 -13.90 6.37 24.87
C ARG A 37 -15.04 6.79 25.79
N ALA A 38 -16.25 6.97 25.26
CA ALA A 38 -17.41 7.46 26.00
C ALA A 38 -17.90 6.44 27.03
N SER A 39 -17.91 5.15 26.69
CA SER A 39 -18.34 4.06 27.57
C SER A 39 -17.77 2.71 27.14
N ARG A 40 -17.95 1.67 27.95
CA ARG A 40 -17.60 0.28 27.58
C ARG A 40 -18.54 -0.25 26.50
N GLY A 41 -19.85 0.02 26.59
CA GLY A 41 -20.79 -0.34 25.54
C GLY A 41 -20.43 0.30 24.20
N ALA A 42 -19.99 1.57 24.18
CA ALA A 42 -19.55 2.25 22.95
C ALA A 42 -18.27 1.65 22.38
N GLU A 43 -17.39 1.18 23.25
CA GLU A 43 -16.17 0.48 22.88
C GLU A 43 -16.49 -0.85 22.19
N GLU A 44 -17.37 -1.66 22.79
CA GLU A 44 -17.86 -2.94 22.26
C GLU A 44 -18.63 -2.77 20.94
N ALA A 45 -19.60 -1.85 20.89
CA ALA A 45 -20.47 -1.63 19.73
C ALA A 45 -19.71 -1.13 18.49
N SER A 46 -18.57 -0.47 18.68
CA SER A 46 -17.72 0.02 17.57
C SER A 46 -16.49 -0.84 17.29
N ALA A 47 -16.26 -1.90 18.08
CA ALA A 47 -15.01 -2.66 18.05
C ALA A 47 -14.75 -3.31 16.69
N LEU A 48 -15.75 -3.99 16.13
CA LEU A 48 -15.64 -4.70 14.84
C LEU A 48 -15.33 -3.74 13.69
N ILE A 49 -16.07 -2.63 13.57
CA ILE A 49 -15.86 -1.65 12.50
C ILE A 49 -14.47 -1.02 12.61
N ARG A 50 -14.04 -0.64 13.82
CA ARG A 50 -12.68 -0.12 14.05
C ARG A 50 -11.62 -1.16 13.73
N LEU A 51 -11.86 -2.43 14.05
CA LEU A 51 -10.95 -3.54 13.76
C LEU A 51 -10.75 -3.72 12.26
N LEU A 52 -11.85 -3.78 11.49
CA LEU A 52 -11.80 -3.97 10.03
C LEU A 52 -11.05 -2.83 9.35
N VAL A 53 -11.38 -1.58 9.71
CA VAL A 53 -10.69 -0.39 9.19
C VAL A 53 -9.21 -0.42 9.53
N ALA A 54 -8.87 -0.71 10.78
CA ALA A 54 -7.48 -0.76 11.24
C ALA A 54 -6.67 -1.88 10.54
N ALA A 55 -7.29 -3.03 10.29
CA ALA A 55 -6.64 -4.15 9.61
C ALA A 55 -6.37 -3.82 8.13
N VAL A 56 -7.37 -3.31 7.41
CA VAL A 56 -7.26 -3.04 5.97
C VAL A 56 -6.33 -1.86 5.66
N ASN A 57 -6.33 -0.83 6.50
CA ASN A 57 -5.48 0.35 6.32
C ASN A 57 -4.16 0.26 7.09
N ALA A 58 -3.88 -0.86 7.75
CA ALA A 58 -2.68 -1.08 8.57
C ALA A 58 -2.41 0.08 9.55
N GLU A 59 -3.45 0.55 10.26
CA GLU A 59 -3.37 1.76 11.08
C GLU A 59 -2.44 1.57 12.29
N PRO A 60 -1.60 2.57 12.62
CA PRO A 60 -0.78 2.50 13.83
C PRO A 60 -1.67 2.47 15.06
N GLU A 61 -1.21 1.78 16.11
CA GLU A 61 -1.88 1.85 17.41
C GLU A 61 -1.85 3.26 18.01
N SER A 62 -0.74 3.98 17.79
CA SER A 62 -0.59 5.39 18.13
C SER A 62 0.50 6.03 17.30
N TYR A 63 0.33 7.29 16.88
CA TYR A 63 1.37 8.05 16.18
C TYR A 63 2.61 8.35 17.05
N GLN A 64 2.48 8.20 18.37
CA GLN A 64 3.57 8.40 19.33
C GLN A 64 4.26 7.08 19.72
N GLN A 65 3.92 5.96 19.06
CA GLN A 65 4.50 4.66 19.38
C GLN A 65 6.00 4.60 19.04
N ALA A 66 6.79 4.06 19.98
CA ALA A 66 8.22 3.82 19.76
C ALA A 66 8.46 2.68 18.78
N ASP A 67 7.68 1.60 18.92
CA ASP A 67 7.69 0.47 17.99
C ASP A 67 6.84 0.79 16.75
N ALA A 68 7.54 1.02 15.65
CA ALA A 68 6.99 1.34 14.34
C ALA A 68 5.93 0.34 13.84
N THR A 69 6.01 -0.91 14.29
CA THR A 69 5.20 -2.02 13.80
C THR A 69 3.89 -2.16 14.55
N ARG A 70 3.63 -1.43 15.64
CA ARG A 70 2.38 -1.64 16.39
C ARG A 70 1.16 -1.27 15.56
N LEU A 71 0.22 -2.23 15.49
CA LEU A 71 -1.00 -2.18 14.70
C LEU A 71 -2.21 -2.01 15.62
N ALA A 72 -3.07 -1.03 15.32
CA ALA A 72 -4.29 -0.79 16.08
C ALA A 72 -5.22 -2.03 16.13
N ALA A 73 -5.31 -2.79 15.03
CA ALA A 73 -6.10 -4.02 14.97
C ALA A 73 -5.67 -5.03 16.06
N ILE A 74 -4.37 -5.21 16.30
CA ILE A 74 -3.87 -6.11 17.35
C ILE A 74 -4.28 -5.61 18.74
N ALA A 75 -4.25 -4.31 18.98
CA ALA A 75 -4.68 -3.75 20.26
C ALA A 75 -6.20 -3.86 20.50
N ILE A 76 -7.01 -3.93 19.43
CA ILE A 76 -8.45 -4.22 19.52
C ILE A 76 -8.65 -5.71 19.78
N LEU A 77 -7.99 -6.59 19.03
CA LEU A 77 -8.10 -8.05 19.17
C LEU A 77 -7.65 -8.56 20.54
N LYS A 78 -6.64 -7.94 21.17
CA LYS A 78 -6.24 -8.30 22.55
C LYS A 78 -7.34 -8.06 23.59
N ARG A 79 -8.32 -7.19 23.28
CA ARG A 79 -9.47 -6.90 24.14
C ARG A 79 -10.71 -7.69 23.75
N HIS A 80 -10.89 -7.93 22.45
CA HIS A 80 -12.05 -8.60 21.83
C HIS A 80 -11.58 -9.72 20.89
N PRO A 81 -10.98 -10.80 21.42
CA PRO A 81 -10.42 -11.86 20.58
C PRO A 81 -11.48 -12.59 19.75
N GLU A 82 -12.73 -12.67 20.23
CA GLU A 82 -13.86 -13.30 19.55
C GLU A 82 -14.18 -12.66 18.19
N LEU A 83 -13.74 -11.43 17.95
CA LEU A 83 -13.96 -10.73 16.67
C LEU A 83 -13.04 -11.23 15.54
N LEU A 84 -11.96 -11.97 15.85
CA LEU A 84 -10.93 -12.36 14.87
C LEU A 84 -11.50 -13.09 13.65
N PHE A 85 -12.57 -13.87 13.87
CA PHE A 85 -13.17 -14.75 12.88
C PHE A 85 -14.57 -14.31 12.43
N VAL A 86 -15.00 -13.10 12.78
CA VAL A 86 -16.28 -12.54 12.32
C VAL A 86 -16.12 -12.07 10.87
N THR A 87 -16.95 -12.60 9.96
CA THR A 87 -16.90 -12.27 8.53
C THR A 87 -17.67 -10.99 8.27
N GLU A 88 -17.03 -10.03 7.61
CA GLU A 88 -17.64 -8.76 7.25
C GLU A 88 -17.18 -8.26 5.89
N ARG A 89 -17.90 -7.28 5.35
CA ARG A 89 -17.51 -6.60 4.12
C ARG A 89 -16.85 -5.26 4.42
N VAL A 90 -15.66 -5.07 3.89
CA VAL A 90 -14.86 -3.84 4.05
C VAL A 90 -14.38 -3.32 2.70
N THR A 91 -14.12 -2.02 2.62
CA THR A 91 -13.50 -1.39 1.45
C THR A 91 -12.16 -0.81 1.84
N ASP A 92 -11.13 -1.11 1.06
CA ASP A 92 -9.79 -0.60 1.32
C ASP A 92 -9.55 0.80 0.74
N HIS A 93 -8.35 1.34 0.98
CA HIS A 93 -7.99 2.68 0.52
C HIS A 93 -7.97 2.84 -1.01
N PHE A 94 -7.82 1.73 -1.76
CA PHE A 94 -7.85 1.72 -3.23
C PHE A 94 -9.27 1.48 -3.79
N GLY A 95 -10.26 1.24 -2.92
CA GLY A 95 -11.65 1.02 -3.30
C GLY A 95 -12.00 -0.43 -3.57
N ARG A 96 -11.11 -1.39 -3.28
CA ARG A 96 -11.41 -2.82 -3.40
C ARG A 96 -12.38 -3.23 -2.31
N LYS A 97 -13.47 -3.91 -2.69
CA LYS A 97 -14.39 -4.54 -1.74
C LYS A 97 -13.88 -5.92 -1.38
N ILE A 98 -13.79 -6.20 -0.08
CA ILE A 98 -13.26 -7.45 0.46
C ILE A 98 -14.30 -7.99 1.44
N GLU A 99 -14.66 -9.26 1.32
CA GLU A 99 -15.52 -9.96 2.25
C GLU A 99 -14.71 -11.04 2.94
N ALA A 100 -14.34 -10.79 4.18
CA ALA A 100 -13.34 -11.55 4.90
C ALA A 100 -13.45 -11.34 6.41
N THR A 101 -12.91 -12.28 7.18
CA THR A 101 -12.65 -12.06 8.60
C THR A 101 -11.42 -11.17 8.82
N PRO A 102 -11.25 -10.54 9.99
CA PRO A 102 -9.99 -9.88 10.35
C PRO A 102 -8.76 -10.76 10.15
N TYR A 103 -8.85 -12.06 10.45
CA TYR A 103 -7.76 -12.99 10.18
C TYR A 103 -7.45 -13.12 8.68
N GLN A 104 -8.46 -13.32 7.85
CA GLN A 104 -8.34 -13.38 6.39
C GLN A 104 -7.85 -12.06 5.79
N LEU A 105 -8.23 -10.91 6.37
CA LEU A 105 -7.73 -9.61 5.93
C LEU A 105 -6.22 -9.49 6.10
N LEU A 106 -5.69 -9.95 7.24
CA LEU A 106 -4.25 -9.97 7.50
C LEU A 106 -3.52 -10.98 6.60
N LEU A 107 -4.12 -12.15 6.35
CA LEU A 107 -3.59 -13.14 5.40
C LEU A 107 -3.52 -12.58 3.97
N GLY A 108 -4.63 -12.05 3.45
CA GLY A 108 -4.72 -11.53 2.10
C GLY A 108 -3.86 -10.27 1.87
N ALA A 109 -3.59 -9.49 2.92
CA ALA A 109 -2.64 -8.38 2.89
C ALA A 109 -1.17 -8.80 3.06
N GLY A 110 -0.90 -10.06 3.42
CA GLY A 110 0.46 -10.56 3.66
C GLY A 110 1.12 -9.97 4.91
N ASP A 111 0.35 -9.61 5.94
CA ASP A 111 0.85 -8.95 7.16
C ASP A 111 1.47 -9.97 8.14
N THR A 112 2.67 -10.44 7.81
CA THR A 112 3.38 -11.48 8.56
C THR A 112 3.59 -11.11 10.03
N TRP A 113 3.91 -9.84 10.32
CA TRP A 113 4.08 -9.36 11.69
C TRP A 113 2.77 -9.48 12.49
N ALA A 114 1.65 -9.01 11.92
CA ALA A 114 0.37 -9.08 12.61
C ALA A 114 -0.09 -10.53 12.81
N LEU A 115 0.13 -11.39 11.82
CA LEU A 115 -0.17 -12.82 11.92
C LEU A 115 0.63 -13.49 13.04
N LYS A 116 1.93 -13.19 13.20
CA LYS A 116 2.74 -13.66 14.33
C LYS A 116 2.11 -13.26 15.67
N GLN A 117 1.63 -12.01 15.80
CA GLN A 117 0.95 -11.54 17.02
C GLN A 117 -0.38 -12.26 17.26
N VAL A 118 -1.17 -12.48 16.20
CA VAL A 118 -2.45 -13.19 16.27
C VAL A 118 -2.27 -14.63 16.75
N HIS A 119 -1.34 -15.37 16.13
CA HIS A 119 -1.04 -16.75 16.51
C HIS A 119 -0.47 -16.87 17.92
N ALA A 120 0.41 -15.95 18.32
CA ALA A 120 1.04 -16.02 19.64
C ALA A 120 0.13 -15.57 20.79
N SER A 121 -0.80 -14.63 20.56
CA SER A 121 -1.49 -13.95 21.67
C SER A 121 -3.01 -13.83 21.56
N ILE A 122 -3.61 -14.11 20.40
CA ILE A 122 -5.06 -13.95 20.19
C ILE A 122 -5.73 -15.31 20.01
N ILE A 123 -5.23 -16.13 19.07
CA ILE A 123 -5.79 -17.47 18.79
C ILE A 123 -5.85 -18.36 20.04
N PRO A 124 -4.84 -18.38 20.94
CA PRO A 124 -4.91 -19.18 22.16
C PRO A 124 -6.05 -18.78 23.12
N CYS A 125 -6.61 -17.58 22.97
CA CYS A 125 -7.73 -17.09 23.77
C CYS A 125 -9.11 -17.48 23.19
N ILE A 126 -9.15 -18.17 22.05
CA ILE A 126 -10.38 -18.55 21.35
C ILE A 126 -10.53 -20.08 21.39
N GLU A 127 -11.68 -20.56 21.85
CA GLU A 127 -11.98 -21.98 21.83
C GLU A 127 -11.91 -22.55 20.40
N ASN A 128 -11.16 -23.63 20.21
CA ASN A 128 -10.87 -24.22 18.89
C ASN A 128 -10.22 -23.25 17.88
N GLY A 129 -9.59 -22.16 18.33
CA GLY A 129 -9.06 -21.11 17.48
C GLY A 129 -8.09 -21.60 16.40
N ASN A 130 -7.21 -22.57 16.71
CA ASN A 130 -6.28 -23.16 15.75
C ASN A 130 -6.99 -23.87 14.59
N ALA A 131 -8.06 -24.62 14.88
CA ALA A 131 -8.82 -25.32 13.84
C ALA A 131 -9.58 -24.34 12.95
N ILE A 132 -10.14 -23.27 13.54
CA ILE A 132 -10.82 -22.21 12.78
C ILE A 132 -9.80 -21.46 11.89
N ALA A 133 -8.62 -21.13 12.43
CA ALA A 133 -7.55 -20.48 11.67
C ALA A 133 -7.08 -21.33 10.48
N GLU A 134 -6.91 -22.64 10.67
CA GLU A 134 -6.58 -23.56 9.58
C GLU A 134 -7.67 -23.60 8.50
N ALA A 135 -8.94 -23.70 8.89
CA ALA A 135 -10.06 -23.70 7.95
C ALA A 135 -10.13 -22.40 7.14
N GLN A 136 -9.94 -21.25 7.80
CA GLN A 136 -9.91 -19.95 7.12
C GLN A 136 -8.68 -19.77 6.24
N PHE A 137 -7.51 -20.29 6.62
CA PHE A 137 -6.34 -20.28 5.75
C PHE A 137 -6.60 -21.05 4.46
N LYS A 138 -7.14 -22.26 4.55
CA LYS A 138 -7.49 -23.09 3.37
C LYS A 138 -8.56 -22.44 2.51
N THR A 139 -9.48 -21.70 3.12
CA THR A 139 -10.48 -20.91 2.40
C THR A 139 -9.84 -19.74 1.66
N GLN A 140 -8.92 -19.01 2.32
CA GLN A 140 -8.20 -17.89 1.72
C GLN A 140 -7.31 -18.35 0.56
N PHE A 141 -6.60 -19.47 0.73
CA PHE A 141 -5.61 -19.96 -0.23
C PHE A 141 -5.91 -21.42 -0.62
N PRO A 142 -6.94 -21.66 -1.46
CA PRO A 142 -7.45 -23.01 -1.75
C PRO A 142 -6.44 -23.94 -2.44
N HIS A 143 -5.44 -23.37 -3.11
CA HIS A 143 -4.39 -24.12 -3.80
C HIS A 143 -3.08 -24.23 -3.01
N CYS A 144 -3.02 -23.63 -1.83
CA CYS A 144 -1.84 -23.63 -0.98
C CYS A 144 -1.87 -24.84 -0.03
N PRO A 145 -0.81 -25.66 0.01
CA PRO A 145 -0.73 -26.75 0.98
C PRO A 145 -0.63 -26.21 2.41
N TRP A 146 -1.32 -26.88 3.33
CA TRP A 146 -1.25 -26.58 4.77
C TRP A 146 -0.49 -27.69 5.51
N PRO A 147 0.46 -27.36 6.40
CA PRO A 147 0.94 -26.00 6.69
C PRO A 147 1.81 -25.45 5.55
N PRO A 148 1.94 -24.11 5.44
CA PRO A 148 2.82 -23.50 4.46
C PRO A 148 4.26 -23.94 4.71
N THR A 149 4.99 -24.30 3.65
CA THR A 149 6.41 -24.63 3.74
C THR A 149 7.26 -23.37 3.67
N SER A 150 8.45 -23.40 4.29
CA SER A 150 9.35 -22.25 4.32
C SER A 150 9.86 -21.85 2.92
N ASP A 151 9.98 -22.78 2.00
CA ASP A 151 10.48 -22.57 0.64
C ASP A 151 9.37 -22.22 -0.37
N MET A 152 8.12 -22.11 0.08
CA MET A 152 7.00 -21.86 -0.81
C MET A 152 7.06 -20.44 -1.36
N SER A 153 6.90 -20.32 -2.68
CA SER A 153 6.87 -19.03 -3.35
C SER A 153 5.52 -18.33 -3.18
N GLU A 154 5.49 -17.01 -3.39
CA GLU A 154 4.25 -16.23 -3.32
C GLU A 154 3.19 -16.74 -4.30
N GLU A 155 3.60 -17.27 -5.44
CA GLU A 155 2.73 -17.82 -6.47
C GLU A 155 1.81 -18.95 -5.96
N ALA A 156 2.19 -19.64 -4.89
CA ALA A 156 1.36 -20.66 -4.26
C ALA A 156 0.15 -20.08 -3.50
N LEU A 157 0.17 -18.77 -3.18
CA LEU A 157 -0.92 -18.04 -2.54
C LEU A 157 -1.88 -17.40 -3.55
N TYR A 158 -1.59 -17.49 -4.85
CA TYR A 158 -2.42 -16.89 -5.88
C TYR A 158 -3.67 -17.71 -6.14
N ASP A 159 -4.81 -17.04 -6.09
CA ASP A 159 -6.06 -17.52 -6.68
C ASP A 159 -6.09 -17.26 -8.20
N ASP A 160 -7.16 -17.72 -8.86
CA ASP A 160 -7.33 -17.54 -10.30
C ASP A 160 -7.37 -16.06 -10.70
N ARG A 161 -7.99 -15.20 -9.87
CA ARG A 161 -8.04 -13.76 -10.10
C ARG A 161 -6.64 -13.15 -10.10
N ASN A 162 -5.79 -13.48 -9.12
CA ASN A 162 -4.40 -13.01 -9.05
C ASN A 162 -3.63 -13.45 -10.30
N ARG A 163 -3.77 -14.71 -10.72
CA ARG A 163 -3.09 -15.25 -11.92
C ARG A 163 -3.52 -14.52 -13.19
N VAL A 164 -4.83 -14.31 -13.37
CA VAL A 164 -5.39 -13.58 -14.51
C VAL A 164 -4.89 -12.13 -14.52
N GLN A 165 -4.91 -11.45 -13.38
CA GLN A 165 -4.45 -10.05 -13.28
C GLN A 165 -2.96 -9.92 -13.64
N ILE A 166 -2.10 -10.81 -13.13
CA ILE A 166 -0.67 -10.84 -13.49
C ILE A 166 -0.48 -11.07 -14.99
N ALA A 167 -1.21 -12.02 -15.58
CA ALA A 167 -1.13 -12.29 -17.02
C ALA A 167 -1.54 -11.07 -17.86
N GLN A 168 -2.60 -10.36 -17.45
CA GLN A 168 -3.04 -9.12 -18.08
C GLN A 168 -1.98 -8.02 -17.98
N VAL A 169 -1.35 -7.85 -16.81
CA VAL A 169 -0.25 -6.89 -16.61
C VAL A 169 0.93 -7.24 -17.53
N ILE A 170 1.38 -8.50 -17.56
CA ILE A 170 2.49 -8.92 -18.43
C ILE A 170 2.20 -8.63 -19.90
N ALA A 171 0.96 -8.89 -20.35
CA ALA A 171 0.56 -8.58 -21.72
C ALA A 171 0.60 -7.08 -21.99
N GLN A 172 0.05 -6.27 -21.07
CA GLN A 172 0.00 -4.82 -21.22
C GLN A 172 1.39 -4.17 -21.14
N LEU A 173 2.28 -4.70 -20.31
CA LEU A 173 3.67 -4.25 -20.23
C LEU A 173 4.40 -4.39 -21.56
N LYS A 174 4.12 -5.43 -22.35
CA LYS A 174 4.70 -5.56 -23.70
C LYS A 174 4.24 -4.44 -24.61
N VAL A 175 2.95 -4.07 -24.56
CA VAL A 175 2.40 -2.95 -25.32
C VAL A 175 3.06 -1.64 -24.89
N ILE A 176 3.13 -1.39 -23.59
CA ILE A 176 3.77 -0.21 -23.00
C ILE A 176 5.23 -0.10 -23.44
N VAL A 177 5.97 -1.21 -23.47
CA VAL A 177 7.37 -1.20 -23.91
C VAL A 177 7.48 -0.74 -25.36
N THR A 178 6.63 -1.27 -26.24
CA THR A 178 6.61 -0.89 -27.65
C THR A 178 6.25 0.59 -27.83
N THR A 179 5.21 1.08 -27.14
CA THR A 179 4.76 2.47 -27.29
C THR A 179 5.76 3.46 -26.70
N ILE A 180 6.31 3.20 -25.51
CA ILE A 180 7.32 4.08 -24.90
C ILE A 180 8.59 4.12 -25.75
N SER A 181 9.03 2.98 -26.30
CA SER A 181 10.25 2.95 -27.14
C SER A 181 10.10 3.79 -28.42
N ALA A 182 8.88 3.96 -28.92
CA ALA A 182 8.56 4.81 -30.07
C ALA A 182 8.26 6.27 -29.69
N ASP A 183 7.92 6.53 -28.42
CA ASP A 183 7.64 7.86 -27.88
C ASP A 183 8.94 8.50 -27.37
N PRO A 184 9.36 9.65 -27.90
CA PRO A 184 10.56 10.32 -27.41
C PRO A 184 10.46 10.66 -25.91
N CYS A 185 9.24 10.83 -25.38
CA CYS A 185 8.91 11.34 -24.05
C CYS A 185 9.64 12.66 -23.74
N THR A 186 8.91 13.71 -23.36
CA THR A 186 9.54 15.00 -23.03
C THR A 186 9.33 15.35 -21.58
N ASN A 187 10.40 15.64 -20.85
CA ASN A 187 10.37 15.97 -19.42
C ASN A 187 9.67 14.91 -18.55
N GLY A 188 9.78 13.63 -18.93
CA GLY A 188 9.14 12.52 -18.21
C GLY A 188 7.62 12.43 -18.44
N GLN A 189 7.12 12.94 -19.57
CA GLN A 189 5.73 12.84 -20.01
C GLN A 189 5.67 12.20 -21.39
N ALA A 190 4.62 11.42 -21.64
CA ALA A 190 4.31 10.90 -22.96
C ALA A 190 4.07 12.06 -23.94
N THR A 191 4.53 11.90 -25.18
CA THR A 191 4.23 12.84 -26.27
C THR A 191 3.25 12.28 -27.28
N LEU A 192 3.02 10.96 -27.23
CA LEU A 192 2.08 10.25 -28.09
C LEU A 192 0.85 9.78 -27.30
N ASP A 193 -0.32 9.92 -27.92
CA ASP A 193 -1.60 9.51 -27.32
C ASP A 193 -1.64 7.99 -27.09
N GLU A 194 -1.02 7.21 -27.97
CA GLU A 194 -0.93 5.75 -27.84
C GLU A 194 -0.20 5.33 -26.56
N THR A 195 0.86 6.05 -26.17
CA THR A 195 1.59 5.80 -24.92
C THR A 195 0.72 6.11 -23.71
N THR A 196 0.00 7.23 -23.75
CA THR A 196 -0.92 7.62 -22.67
C THR A 196 -2.05 6.59 -22.53
N LYS A 197 -2.63 6.14 -23.65
CA LYS A 197 -3.66 5.11 -23.69
C LYS A 197 -3.15 3.77 -23.15
N ALA A 198 -1.95 3.35 -23.53
CA ALA A 198 -1.36 2.10 -23.05
C ALA A 198 -1.20 2.08 -21.52
N VAL A 199 -0.82 3.21 -20.91
CA VAL A 199 -0.77 3.32 -19.44
C VAL A 199 -2.19 3.37 -18.84
N ALA A 200 -3.12 4.09 -19.45
CA ALA A 200 -4.51 4.12 -18.97
C ALA A 200 -5.13 2.71 -18.95
N ASP A 201 -4.89 1.91 -19.99
CA ASP A 201 -5.34 0.52 -20.09
C ASP A 201 -4.71 -0.35 -18.98
N LEU A 202 -3.45 -0.11 -18.59
CA LEU A 202 -2.83 -0.76 -17.44
C LEU A 202 -3.53 -0.37 -16.13
N CYS A 203 -3.81 0.91 -15.92
CA CYS A 203 -4.50 1.38 -14.72
C CYS A 203 -5.89 0.73 -14.56
N GLN A 204 -6.59 0.45 -15.67
CA GLN A 204 -7.87 -0.28 -15.65
C GLN A 204 -7.73 -1.73 -15.18
N ILE A 205 -6.57 -2.38 -15.36
CA ILE A 205 -6.32 -3.74 -14.84
C ILE A 205 -6.25 -3.74 -13.30
N PHE A 206 -5.78 -2.64 -12.70
CA PHE A 206 -5.71 -2.51 -11.25
C PHE A 206 -7.03 -2.06 -10.63
N ALA A 207 -7.81 -1.25 -11.35
CA ALA A 207 -9.04 -0.65 -10.85
C ALA A 207 -10.02 -1.70 -10.29
N PRO A 208 -10.69 -1.42 -9.15
CA PRO A 208 -11.75 -2.29 -8.65
C PRO A 208 -12.84 -2.46 -9.70
N LYS A 209 -13.16 -3.72 -10.05
CA LYS A 209 -14.21 -3.99 -11.05
C LYS A 209 -15.58 -3.84 -10.43
N GLU A 210 -16.55 -3.42 -11.24
CA GLU A 210 -17.93 -3.29 -10.80
C GLU A 210 -18.47 -4.64 -10.31
N GLY A 211 -19.04 -4.65 -9.10
CA GLY A 211 -19.57 -5.86 -8.48
C GLY A 211 -18.54 -6.88 -7.96
N GLU A 212 -17.24 -6.68 -8.19
CA GLU A 212 -16.19 -7.57 -7.70
C GLU A 212 -16.06 -7.45 -6.17
N VAL A 213 -16.02 -8.60 -5.50
CA VAL A 213 -15.77 -8.73 -4.06
C VAL A 213 -14.68 -9.78 -3.88
N ILE A 214 -13.59 -9.40 -3.23
CA ILE A 214 -12.45 -10.28 -2.96
C ILE A 214 -12.77 -11.15 -1.75
N GLN A 215 -12.71 -12.47 -1.93
CA GLN A 215 -12.94 -13.47 -0.86
C GLN A 215 -11.75 -14.40 -0.65
N THR A 216 -10.83 -14.48 -1.63
CA THR A 216 -9.69 -15.41 -1.66
C THR A 216 -8.43 -14.75 -2.22
N GLY A 217 -7.31 -15.46 -2.13
CA GLY A 217 -6.02 -15.06 -2.66
C GLY A 217 -5.42 -13.85 -1.95
N LEU A 218 -4.44 -13.22 -2.58
CA LEU A 218 -3.86 -11.98 -2.08
C LEU A 218 -4.69 -10.78 -2.52
N HIS A 219 -4.86 -9.77 -1.67
CA HIS A 219 -5.56 -8.54 -2.03
C HIS A 219 -4.82 -7.78 -3.14
N PHE A 220 -3.48 -7.87 -3.13
CA PHE A 220 -2.58 -7.45 -4.20
C PHE A 220 -1.42 -8.44 -4.33
N PRO A 221 -1.20 -9.07 -5.50
CA PRO A 221 -0.05 -9.94 -5.71
C PRO A 221 1.20 -9.13 -6.08
N LEU A 222 2.27 -9.20 -5.28
CA LEU A 222 3.53 -8.49 -5.56
C LEU A 222 4.29 -9.05 -6.77
N GLY A 223 3.89 -10.23 -7.27
CA GLY A 223 4.31 -10.69 -8.60
C GLY A 223 4.06 -9.65 -9.71
N ILE A 224 3.04 -8.79 -9.58
CA ILE A 224 2.83 -7.65 -10.49
C ILE A 224 4.03 -6.70 -10.46
N MET A 225 4.45 -6.29 -9.27
CA MET A 225 5.60 -5.39 -9.12
C MET A 225 6.87 -6.04 -9.67
N LYS A 226 7.10 -7.32 -9.38
CA LYS A 226 8.24 -8.07 -9.92
C LYS A 226 8.35 -8.00 -11.45
N GLU A 227 7.24 -8.17 -12.15
CA GLU A 227 7.23 -8.08 -13.63
C GLU A 227 7.43 -6.65 -14.13
N ILE A 228 6.86 -5.64 -13.46
CA ILE A 228 7.07 -4.22 -13.79
C ILE A 228 8.55 -3.85 -13.66
N TYR A 229 9.21 -4.24 -12.56
CA TYR A 229 10.63 -3.93 -12.35
C TYR A 229 11.54 -4.69 -13.31
N LYS A 230 11.21 -5.93 -13.65
CA LYS A 230 11.94 -6.67 -14.69
C LYS A 230 11.94 -5.91 -16.02
N VAL A 231 10.81 -5.30 -16.39
CA VAL A 231 10.73 -4.44 -17.57
C VAL A 231 11.59 -3.19 -17.39
N TYR A 232 11.47 -2.48 -16.27
CA TYR A 232 12.27 -1.29 -16.00
C TYR A 232 13.78 -1.56 -16.12
N ASP A 233 14.26 -2.62 -15.47
CA ASP A 233 15.67 -3.02 -15.48
C ASP A 233 16.12 -3.40 -16.90
N THR A 234 15.29 -4.12 -17.66
CA THR A 234 15.61 -4.50 -19.05
C THR A 234 15.67 -3.29 -19.97
N GLN A 235 14.86 -2.27 -19.71
CA GLN A 235 14.78 -1.05 -20.52
C GLN A 235 15.67 0.09 -20.00
N PHE A 236 16.44 -0.13 -18.93
CA PHE A 236 17.27 0.89 -18.31
C PHE A 236 18.31 1.50 -19.28
N ASP A 237 18.99 0.67 -20.08
CA ASP A 237 19.96 1.16 -21.06
C ASP A 237 19.32 1.59 -22.40
N PRO A 238 18.31 0.87 -22.95
CA PRO A 238 17.67 1.26 -24.20
C PRO A 238 16.87 2.55 -24.14
N TRP A 239 16.28 2.89 -23.00
CA TRP A 239 15.45 4.08 -22.86
C TRP A 239 16.24 5.31 -22.45
N SER A 240 15.81 6.46 -22.97
CA SER A 240 16.27 7.76 -22.49
C SER A 240 15.82 8.00 -21.05
N GLY A 241 16.49 8.93 -20.36
CA GLY A 241 16.08 9.35 -19.02
C GLY A 241 14.63 9.87 -18.95
N ALA A 242 14.11 10.47 -20.03
CA ALA A 242 12.73 10.93 -20.08
C ALA A 242 11.72 9.77 -20.18
N GLN A 243 12.04 8.73 -20.97
CA GLN A 243 11.23 7.52 -21.06
C GLN A 243 11.23 6.75 -19.74
N LEU A 244 12.39 6.59 -19.10
CA LEU A 244 12.51 5.97 -17.78
C LEU A 244 11.73 6.74 -16.71
N ALA A 245 11.85 8.07 -16.69
CA ALA A 245 11.08 8.91 -15.77
C ALA A 245 9.57 8.77 -16.01
N PHE A 246 9.12 8.74 -17.27
CA PHE A 246 7.71 8.50 -17.56
C PHE A 246 7.25 7.12 -17.07
N PHE A 247 7.99 6.05 -17.36
CA PHE A 247 7.64 4.70 -16.90
C PHE A 247 7.57 4.60 -15.37
N SER A 248 8.58 5.14 -14.67
CA SER A 248 8.58 5.17 -13.20
C SER A 248 7.35 5.88 -12.64
N ARG A 249 6.97 7.00 -13.25
CA ARG A 249 5.84 7.80 -12.77
C ARG A 249 4.50 7.16 -13.09
N ALA A 250 4.35 6.70 -14.32
CA ALA A 250 3.05 6.34 -14.88
C ALA A 250 2.73 4.85 -14.69
N VAL A 251 3.75 3.97 -14.69
CA VAL A 251 3.58 2.52 -14.56
C VAL A 251 3.86 2.05 -13.13
N ILE A 252 5.05 2.35 -12.59
CA ILE A 252 5.40 1.95 -11.22
C ILE A 252 4.48 2.69 -10.23
N GLY A 253 4.32 4.01 -10.36
CA GLY A 253 3.44 4.78 -9.49
C GLY A 253 1.97 4.30 -9.49
N ALA A 254 1.46 3.87 -10.64
CA ALA A 254 0.10 3.32 -10.73
C ALA A 254 -0.05 2.00 -9.98
N ALA A 255 0.93 1.09 -10.09
CA ALA A 255 0.92 -0.17 -9.36
C ALA A 255 1.14 0.03 -7.86
N GLU A 256 2.02 0.96 -7.46
CA GLU A 256 2.26 1.32 -6.06
C GLU A 256 1.01 1.86 -5.36
N ALA A 257 0.19 2.65 -6.07
CA ALA A 257 -1.07 3.13 -5.52
C ALA A 257 -2.12 2.04 -5.32
N ALA A 258 -2.01 0.94 -6.08
CA ALA A 258 -2.89 -0.22 -5.96
C ALA A 258 -2.43 -1.22 -4.90
N LEU A 259 -1.27 -1.01 -4.25
CA LEU A 259 -0.77 -1.88 -3.19
C LEU A 259 -1.77 -1.98 -2.02
N THR A 260 -1.59 -3.00 -1.18
CA THR A 260 -2.23 -2.97 0.15
C THR A 260 -1.53 -1.92 1.02
N ALA A 261 -2.20 -1.43 2.07
CA ALA A 261 -1.58 -0.47 2.97
C ALA A 261 -0.32 -1.04 3.64
N VAL A 262 -0.36 -2.33 3.97
CA VAL A 262 0.78 -3.10 4.51
C VAL A 262 1.94 -3.07 3.52
N ASP A 263 1.70 -3.44 2.27
CA ASP A 263 2.74 -3.48 1.24
C ASP A 263 3.35 -2.11 1.01
N GLY A 264 2.52 -1.07 0.87
CA GLY A 264 3.03 0.27 0.67
C GLY A 264 3.84 0.80 1.86
N GLN A 265 3.44 0.50 3.11
CA GLN A 265 4.21 0.85 4.31
C GLN A 265 5.55 0.11 4.38
N CYS A 266 5.63 -1.12 3.86
CA CYS A 266 6.91 -1.83 3.72
C CYS A 266 7.79 -1.20 2.63
N CYS A 267 7.18 -0.74 1.53
CA CYS A 267 7.88 -0.18 0.38
C CYS A 267 8.36 1.28 0.56
N LYS A 268 8.05 1.93 1.69
CA LYS A 268 8.29 3.37 1.88
C LYS A 268 9.73 3.86 1.70
N ASN A 269 10.73 3.01 1.95
CA ASN A 269 12.15 3.34 1.79
C ASN A 269 12.68 2.92 0.41
N GLY A 270 11.78 2.64 -0.52
CA GLY A 270 12.05 1.99 -1.80
C GLY A 270 12.22 0.48 -1.65
N LEU A 271 11.89 -0.24 -2.72
CA LEU A 271 11.95 -1.71 -2.76
C LEU A 271 13.36 -2.28 -2.55
N GLY A 272 14.40 -1.52 -2.88
CA GLY A 272 15.79 -1.94 -2.64
C GLY A 272 16.19 -2.02 -1.16
N ASN A 273 15.37 -1.46 -0.26
CA ASN A 273 15.55 -1.47 1.20
C ASN A 273 14.37 -2.15 1.92
N LEU A 274 13.61 -2.98 1.21
CA LEU A 274 12.47 -3.71 1.76
C LEU A 274 12.95 -4.68 2.86
N ASP A 275 12.39 -4.55 4.06
CA ASP A 275 12.63 -5.47 5.18
C ASP A 275 11.29 -5.93 5.76
N MET A 276 10.79 -7.04 5.21
CA MET A 276 9.51 -7.62 5.62
C MET A 276 9.57 -8.29 7.00
N GLU A 277 10.76 -8.71 7.48
CA GLU A 277 10.91 -9.29 8.82
C GLU A 277 10.76 -8.23 9.90
N LYS A 278 11.25 -7.02 9.61
CA LYS A 278 10.95 -5.85 10.43
C LYS A 278 9.46 -5.50 10.42
N GLY A 279 8.73 -5.83 9.35
CA GLY A 279 7.32 -5.50 9.18
C GLY A 279 7.08 -4.04 8.75
N PRO A 280 5.82 -3.66 8.47
CA PRO A 280 5.50 -2.34 7.97
C PRO A 280 5.76 -1.27 9.03
N ASP A 281 6.29 -0.12 8.62
CA ASP A 281 6.39 1.04 9.50
C ASP A 281 5.07 1.81 9.49
N ARG A 282 4.18 1.43 10.42
CA ARG A 282 2.82 1.96 10.55
C ARG A 282 2.77 3.41 11.03
N ARG A 283 3.91 3.99 11.42
CA ARG A 283 4.00 5.44 11.69
C ARG A 283 3.93 6.25 10.40
N ASP A 284 4.15 5.60 9.27
CA ASP A 284 4.00 6.23 7.97
C ASP A 284 2.52 6.47 7.65
N GLY A 285 2.16 7.75 7.50
CA GLY A 285 0.81 8.17 7.14
C GLY A 285 0.43 7.87 5.69
N LEU A 286 1.30 7.20 4.92
CA LEU A 286 1.12 6.86 3.51
C LEU A 286 -0.23 6.18 3.19
N PHE A 287 -0.90 5.53 4.14
CA PHE A 287 -2.22 4.93 3.91
C PHE A 287 -3.25 5.24 5.00
N CYS A 288 -2.90 6.13 5.94
CA CYS A 288 -3.77 6.48 7.06
C CYS A 288 -4.56 7.76 6.77
N PRO A 289 -5.90 7.74 6.84
CA PRO A 289 -6.70 8.97 6.91
C PRO A 289 -6.27 9.77 8.15
N ARG A 290 -5.84 11.02 7.98
CA ARG A 290 -5.30 11.83 9.10
C ARG A 290 -6.24 11.86 10.31
N PRO A 291 -5.74 11.63 11.53
CA PRO A 291 -6.29 12.29 12.72
C PRO A 291 -5.54 13.59 12.99
N ARG A 292 -6.27 14.62 13.45
CA ARG A 292 -5.69 15.90 13.87
C ARG A 292 -4.66 15.64 14.99
N GLY A 293 -3.44 16.17 14.86
CA GLY A 293 -2.43 16.17 15.95
C GLY A 293 -1.06 15.55 15.64
N ILE A 294 -0.76 15.15 14.41
CA ILE A 294 0.60 14.70 14.03
C ILE A 294 1.53 15.92 13.90
N PRO A 295 2.75 15.90 14.47
CA PRO A 295 3.76 16.93 14.25
C PRO A 295 4.08 17.08 12.74
N PRO A 296 4.19 18.30 12.19
CA PRO A 296 4.41 18.52 10.75
C PRO A 296 5.62 17.78 10.16
N ALA A 297 6.64 17.50 10.98
CA ALA A 297 7.85 16.77 10.58
C ALA A 297 7.64 15.26 10.36
N LEU A 298 6.53 14.70 10.86
CA LEU A 298 6.13 13.30 10.70
C LEU A 298 4.85 13.16 9.85
N ALA A 299 4.30 14.28 9.38
CA ALA A 299 3.15 14.29 8.51
C ALA A 299 3.58 13.90 7.08
N PRO A 300 2.84 13.04 6.35
CA PRO A 300 3.03 12.95 4.91
C PRO A 300 2.85 14.34 4.28
N LEU A 301 3.70 14.73 3.32
CA LEU A 301 3.61 16.02 2.61
C LEU A 301 2.20 16.10 2.00
N THR A 302 1.41 17.08 2.43
CA THR A 302 0.01 17.17 2.01
C THR A 302 -0.18 18.23 0.94
N ASN A 303 -0.81 17.86 -0.18
CA ASN A 303 -1.65 18.79 -0.92
C ASN A 303 -3.03 18.92 -0.23
N LYS A 304 -3.89 19.80 -0.76
CA LYS A 304 -5.20 20.18 -0.20
C LYS A 304 -6.22 19.04 0.01
N LEU A 305 -5.90 17.80 -0.39
CA LEU A 305 -6.81 16.64 -0.37
C LEU A 305 -6.51 15.64 0.75
N GLY A 306 -5.44 15.84 1.54
CA GLY A 306 -5.16 15.00 2.70
C GLY A 306 -4.80 13.54 2.39
N ARG A 307 -4.29 13.27 1.18
CA ARG A 307 -3.79 11.96 0.74
C ARG A 307 -2.35 12.04 0.21
N THR A 308 -1.78 10.87 0.10
CA THR A 308 -0.39 10.44 0.26
C THR A 308 0.64 10.83 -0.80
N MET A 309 1.91 10.93 -0.37
CA MET A 309 3.14 10.97 -1.17
C MET A 309 3.74 9.60 -1.57
N PHE A 310 4.30 9.49 -2.77
CA PHE A 310 5.26 8.48 -3.24
C PHE A 310 6.63 9.11 -3.45
N VAL A 311 7.72 8.35 -3.59
CA VAL A 311 9.06 8.88 -3.90
C VAL A 311 9.60 8.19 -5.15
N ASP A 312 9.85 8.95 -6.20
CA ASP A 312 10.50 8.51 -7.43
C ASP A 312 11.86 7.88 -7.07
N PRO A 313 12.08 6.59 -7.40
CA PRO A 313 13.30 5.88 -7.02
C PRO A 313 14.56 6.37 -7.75
N SER A 314 14.41 7.12 -8.84
CA SER A 314 15.51 7.62 -9.68
C SER A 314 16.01 9.00 -9.22
N ASN A 315 15.11 9.89 -8.80
CA ASN A 315 15.46 11.28 -8.50
C ASN A 315 14.96 11.78 -7.14
N GLY A 316 14.11 11.01 -6.45
CA GLY A 316 13.56 11.34 -5.15
C GLY A 316 12.39 12.33 -5.17
N ASP A 317 11.80 12.64 -6.32
CA ASP A 317 10.61 13.49 -6.42
C ASP A 317 9.41 12.80 -5.77
N SER A 318 8.55 13.59 -5.14
CA SER A 318 7.37 13.10 -4.46
C SER A 318 6.15 13.06 -5.39
N CYS A 319 5.30 12.04 -5.33
CA CYS A 319 4.05 11.98 -6.12
C CYS A 319 2.83 11.90 -5.21
N ALA A 320 1.71 12.49 -5.56
CA ALA A 320 0.49 12.50 -4.74
C ALA A 320 -0.68 11.93 -5.53
N LEU A 321 -1.56 11.19 -4.87
CA LEU A 321 -2.84 10.80 -5.49
C LEU A 321 -3.64 12.07 -5.80
N SER A 322 -3.98 12.25 -7.08
CA SER A 322 -4.74 13.41 -7.54
C SER A 322 -6.20 13.32 -7.09
N SER A 323 -6.92 14.44 -7.13
CA SER A 323 -8.39 14.45 -6.93
C SER A 323 -9.16 13.69 -8.01
N SER A 324 -8.52 13.46 -9.16
CA SER A 324 -9.08 12.65 -10.25
C SER A 324 -8.76 11.17 -10.02
N LEU A 325 -9.79 10.34 -10.08
CA LEU A 325 -9.67 8.88 -9.96
C LEU A 325 -8.62 8.36 -10.98
N GLY A 326 -7.58 7.68 -10.51
CA GLY A 326 -6.54 7.09 -11.37
C GLY A 326 -5.43 8.04 -11.86
N VAL A 327 -5.25 9.21 -11.26
CA VAL A 327 -4.23 10.22 -11.68
C VAL A 327 -3.31 10.61 -10.50
N PHE A 328 -2.07 11.05 -10.79
CA PHE A 328 -1.06 11.47 -9.80
C PHE A 328 -0.49 12.89 -10.07
N ASP A 329 -0.28 13.67 -9.00
CA ASP A 329 0.33 15.01 -8.99
C ASP A 329 1.77 14.96 -8.44
N TRP A 330 2.80 15.52 -9.10
CA TRP A 330 4.22 15.40 -8.69
C TRP A 330 4.82 16.69 -8.08
N TYR A 331 5.71 16.56 -7.08
CA TYR A 331 6.38 17.65 -6.34
C TYR A 331 7.87 17.33 -6.09
N ASN A 332 8.78 18.32 -6.10
CA ASN A 332 10.19 18.07 -5.75
C ASN A 332 10.44 18.19 -4.23
N LYS A 333 11.58 17.65 -3.76
CA LYS A 333 12.02 17.68 -2.34
C LYS A 333 12.21 19.08 -1.72
N SER A 334 12.22 20.16 -2.50
CA SER A 334 12.52 21.52 -2.01
C SER A 334 11.29 22.41 -1.82
N TRP A 335 10.08 21.85 -1.78
CA TRP A 335 8.82 22.60 -1.55
C TRP A 335 8.55 23.76 -2.50
N VAL A 336 9.30 23.88 -3.60
CA VAL A 336 9.00 24.83 -4.66
C VAL A 336 7.97 24.15 -5.53
N ALA A 337 6.71 24.51 -5.34
CA ALA A 337 5.72 24.28 -6.39
C ALA A 337 6.31 24.85 -7.69
N ARG A 338 6.52 24.01 -8.70
CA ARG A 338 6.47 24.51 -10.07
C ARG A 338 5.01 24.84 -10.36
N SER A 339 4.53 25.95 -9.80
CA SER A 339 3.43 26.68 -10.40
C SER A 339 3.95 27.29 -11.70
N ALA A 340 3.92 26.49 -12.75
CA ALA A 340 3.92 26.92 -14.14
C ALA A 340 3.11 25.82 -14.84
N LEU A 341 1.79 25.94 -14.97
CA LEU A 341 1.18 26.84 -15.95
C LEU A 341 2.18 27.24 -17.04
N TRP A 342 2.61 26.28 -17.85
CA TRP A 342 3.12 26.60 -19.18
C TRP A 342 1.91 26.87 -20.07
N ILE A 343 1.34 28.07 -19.90
CA ILE A 343 0.78 28.80 -21.04
C ILE A 343 1.98 29.16 -21.90
N ALA A 344 1.97 28.67 -23.14
CA ALA A 344 2.96 29.06 -24.13
C ALA A 344 2.89 30.57 -24.36
N THR A 345 4.02 31.26 -24.22
CA THR A 345 4.30 32.49 -24.97
C THR A 345 5.74 32.46 -25.44
N TRP A 346 5.90 32.33 -26.75
CA TRP A 346 7.11 32.64 -27.48
C TRP A 346 7.47 34.12 -27.32
N ALA A 347 8.74 34.43 -27.06
CA ALA A 347 9.37 35.66 -27.52
C ALA A 347 10.88 35.42 -27.68
N SER A 348 11.31 35.57 -28.92
CA SER A 348 12.68 35.58 -29.45
C SER A 348 13.65 36.53 -28.75
N GLY A 349 14.92 36.12 -28.63
CA GLY A 349 16.02 37.02 -28.25
C GLY A 349 17.41 36.38 -28.33
N TRP A 350 18.04 36.47 -29.50
CA TRP A 350 19.48 36.27 -29.70
C TRP A 350 20.32 37.23 -28.84
N ARG A 351 21.40 36.73 -28.18
CA ARG A 351 22.82 37.14 -28.35
C ARG A 351 23.72 36.65 -27.19
N GLN A 352 24.89 36.10 -27.59
CA GLN A 352 26.27 36.25 -27.07
C GLN A 352 26.47 36.50 -25.56
N GLY A 353 27.36 35.86 -24.81
CA GLY A 353 28.58 35.08 -25.11
C GLY A 353 29.50 35.12 -23.88
N SER A 354 30.66 34.47 -23.98
CA SER A 354 31.86 34.52 -23.11
C SER A 354 31.92 33.66 -21.84
N CYS A 355 32.71 32.58 -21.96
CA CYS A 355 33.84 32.18 -21.12
C CYS A 355 34.00 32.77 -19.70
N LEU A 356 34.21 31.89 -18.72
CA LEU A 356 35.44 31.86 -17.91
C LEU A 356 35.65 30.48 -17.26
N ARG A 357 36.92 30.05 -17.29
CA ARG A 357 37.47 28.77 -16.84
C ARG A 357 37.84 28.79 -15.35
N GLY A 358 37.94 27.60 -14.78
CA GLY A 358 38.84 27.23 -13.67
C GLY A 358 38.12 27.09 -12.33
N LEU A 359 38.34 26.10 -11.48
CA LEU A 359 39.32 25.02 -11.35
C LEU A 359 38.72 24.01 -10.34
N GLY A 360 39.15 22.74 -10.38
CA GLY A 360 39.06 21.84 -9.22
C GLY A 360 38.40 20.50 -9.52
N GLY A 361 39.21 19.52 -9.91
CA GLY A 361 38.77 18.16 -10.10
C GLY A 361 38.40 17.46 -8.80
N VAL A 362 37.38 16.61 -8.87
CA VAL A 362 37.19 15.45 -8.01
C VAL A 362 36.77 14.29 -8.90
N ALA A 363 37.40 13.15 -8.64
CA ALA A 363 37.36 11.93 -9.41
C ALA A 363 35.92 11.46 -9.72
N TRP A 364 35.71 11.13 -11.00
CA TRP A 364 34.63 10.27 -11.43
C TRP A 364 34.98 8.83 -11.02
N THR A 365 34.45 8.39 -9.88
CA THR A 365 34.39 6.97 -9.52
C THR A 365 32.98 6.45 -9.77
N THR A 366 32.87 5.71 -10.88
CA THR A 366 31.96 4.57 -11.11
C THR A 366 30.94 4.28 -9.99
N TYR A 367 29.77 4.92 -10.09
CA TYR A 367 28.61 4.67 -9.22
C TYR A 367 27.58 3.72 -9.87
N GLY A 368 27.98 2.97 -10.89
CA GLY A 368 27.06 2.18 -11.75
C GLY A 368 27.01 0.67 -11.50
N GLU A 369 28.07 0.02 -10.98
CA GLU A 369 28.19 -1.44 -11.15
C GLU A 369 27.87 -2.31 -9.94
N GLN A 370 27.60 -1.76 -8.75
CA GLN A 370 27.30 -2.59 -7.55
C GLN A 370 25.83 -2.66 -7.15
N LYS A 371 24.94 -1.87 -7.76
CA LYS A 371 23.52 -1.82 -7.34
C LYS A 371 22.62 -2.82 -8.10
N GLN A 372 23.03 -3.28 -9.28
CA GLN A 372 22.19 -4.06 -10.20
C GLN A 372 21.97 -5.53 -9.83
N ARG A 373 22.75 -6.13 -8.90
CA ARG A 373 22.53 -7.53 -8.47
C ARG A 373 21.64 -7.70 -7.23
N ARG A 374 21.25 -6.61 -6.55
CA ARG A 374 20.46 -6.70 -5.31
C ARG A 374 18.96 -6.62 -5.55
N THR A 375 18.45 -5.75 -6.42
CA THR A 375 17.00 -5.52 -6.57
C THR A 375 16.24 -6.75 -7.11
N GLY A 376 16.81 -7.44 -8.12
CA GLY A 376 16.22 -8.67 -8.66
C GLY A 376 16.25 -9.87 -7.71
N THR A 377 17.26 -9.95 -6.84
CA THR A 377 17.40 -11.02 -5.83
C THR A 377 16.49 -10.78 -4.61
N ILE A 378 16.30 -9.50 -4.23
CA ILE A 378 15.45 -9.07 -3.12
C ILE A 378 14.00 -9.49 -3.38
N LEU A 379 13.38 -9.13 -4.51
CA LEU A 379 11.98 -9.52 -4.79
C LEU A 379 11.77 -11.05 -4.92
N CYS A 380 12.77 -11.79 -5.44
CA CYS A 380 12.70 -13.25 -5.57
C CYS A 380 12.83 -13.99 -4.23
N ASP A 381 13.70 -13.53 -3.34
CA ASP A 381 13.81 -14.03 -1.96
C ASP A 381 12.57 -13.66 -1.11
N HIS A 382 11.89 -12.54 -1.43
CA HIS A 382 10.79 -12.00 -0.62
C HIS A 382 9.42 -12.61 -0.88
N ALA A 383 9.14 -13.04 -2.12
CA ALA A 383 7.97 -13.88 -2.42
C ALA A 383 7.97 -15.16 -1.56
N SER A 384 9.16 -15.73 -1.31
CA SER A 384 9.37 -16.89 -0.43
C SER A 384 9.33 -16.54 1.07
N LYS A 385 9.85 -15.36 1.47
CA LYS A 385 9.89 -14.93 2.88
C LYS A 385 8.57 -14.42 3.46
N ARG A 386 7.54 -14.17 2.64
CA ARG A 386 6.16 -13.87 3.07
C ARG A 386 5.51 -14.97 3.93
N GLN A 387 6.16 -16.13 4.09
CA GLN A 387 5.57 -17.32 4.70
C GLN A 387 6.25 -17.80 6.00
N HIS A 388 7.18 -17.05 6.60
CA HIS A 388 7.92 -17.57 7.75
C HIS A 388 7.29 -17.23 9.11
N THR A 389 7.04 -18.31 9.86
CA THR A 389 6.68 -18.45 11.29
C THR A 389 5.21 -18.20 11.67
N VAL A 390 4.37 -19.20 11.38
CA VAL A 390 3.30 -19.60 12.31
C VAL A 390 3.90 -20.69 13.21
N PRO A 391 4.26 -20.40 14.47
CA PRO A 391 4.66 -21.45 15.41
C PRO A 391 3.45 -22.29 15.81
N ARG A 392 3.71 -23.58 16.06
CA ARG A 392 2.76 -24.51 16.67
C ARG A 392 2.34 -24.08 18.07
#